data_AF-A0A355RG67-F1
#
_entry.id   AF-A0A355RG67-F1
#
_cell.length_a   1.000
_cell.length_b   1.000
_cell.length_c   1.000
_cell.angle_alpha   90.00
_cell.angle_beta   90.00
_cell.angle_gamma   90.00
#
_symmetry.space_group_name_H-M   'P 1'
#
loop_
_entity.id
_entity.type
_entity.pdbx_description
1 polymer ?
#
loop_
_entity_poly.entity_id
_entity_poly.type
_entity_poly.pdbx_seq_one_letter_code
_entity_poly.pdbx_strand_id
1 'polypeptide(L)'
;DFEASRNILMTHVTARTTFTFSCVRNPYARIVSAFLDKICSPQDDGMFYSHKIHEILSQSYGLDPNMIERAFYGDSEARIKAFRRFLVFIHDCTRSDGPGQLDIHWRPMATHLGDFIRQGGRFDKIIWVEYFDYGMGYIFDHLSPNHRPQHVSHIKFNKAATASNPPIEAYFDQTALFLMERIYQQDFELFGYRLNDSKNGSPEREIHLDHLHTALLGNPG
;
A
#
# COMPACT_ATOMS: atom_id res chain seq x y z
N ASP A 1 -1.19 29.99 6.60
CA ASP A 1 -2.49 30.04 5.90
C ASP A 1 -2.48 28.95 4.84
N PHE A 2 -3.51 28.11 4.80
CA PHE A 2 -3.59 26.95 3.92
C PHE A 2 -3.52 27.35 2.44
N GLU A 3 -4.24 28.41 2.05
CA GLU A 3 -4.32 28.84 0.65
C GLU A 3 -2.97 29.36 0.15
N ALA A 4 -2.25 30.12 0.98
CA ALA A 4 -0.90 30.57 0.68
C ALA A 4 0.06 29.39 0.46
N SER A 5 0.08 28.40 1.37
CA SER A 5 0.93 27.21 1.22
C SER A 5 0.56 26.38 -0.01
N ARG A 6 -0.75 26.21 -0.27
CA ARG A 6 -1.27 25.51 -1.45
C ARG A 6 -0.79 26.15 -2.74
N ASN A 7 -0.89 27.48 -2.85
CA ASN A 7 -0.46 28.21 -4.04
C ASN A 7 1.04 28.05 -4.31
N ILE A 8 1.88 28.20 -3.28
CA ILE A 8 3.33 28.01 -3.40
C ILE A 8 3.66 26.60 -3.90
N LEU A 9 3.07 25.57 -3.27
CA LEU A 9 3.30 24.17 -3.66
C LEU A 9 2.82 23.90 -5.09
N MET A 10 1.63 24.39 -5.47
CA MET A 10 1.12 24.24 -6.82
C MET A 10 2.03 24.89 -7.86
N THR A 11 2.55 26.09 -7.59
CA THR A 11 3.53 26.75 -8.48
C THR A 11 4.76 25.88 -8.68
N HIS A 12 5.34 25.34 -7.61
CA HIS A 12 6.55 24.54 -7.71
C HIS A 12 6.34 23.18 -8.38
N VAL A 13 5.23 22.51 -8.06
CA VAL A 13 4.83 21.21 -8.64
C VAL A 13 4.58 21.34 -10.14
N THR A 14 3.79 22.35 -10.55
CA THR A 14 3.46 22.57 -11.97
C THR A 14 4.66 23.06 -12.77
N ALA A 15 5.52 23.90 -12.18
CA ALA A 15 6.78 24.33 -12.78
C ALA A 15 7.88 23.26 -12.75
N ARG A 16 7.66 22.14 -12.04
CA ARG A 16 8.61 21.02 -11.88
C ARG A 16 9.98 21.47 -11.38
N THR A 17 9.96 22.34 -10.37
CA THR A 17 11.17 22.94 -9.78
C THR A 17 11.62 22.24 -8.50
N THR A 18 10.87 21.23 -8.05
CA THR A 18 11.14 20.45 -6.85
C THR A 18 11.40 19.00 -7.21
N PHE A 19 12.46 18.43 -6.67
CA PHE A 19 12.70 16.99 -6.75
C PHE A 19 11.59 16.23 -6.02
N THR A 20 10.88 15.39 -6.74
CA THR A 20 9.72 14.66 -6.24
C THR A 20 9.97 13.17 -6.28
N PHE A 21 9.74 12.49 -5.16
CA PHE A 21 9.90 11.06 -5.08
C PHE A 21 8.76 10.39 -4.32
N SER A 22 8.62 9.08 -4.50
CA SER A 22 7.70 8.24 -3.72
C SER A 22 8.28 6.85 -3.51
N CYS A 23 7.60 6.04 -2.70
CA CYS A 23 7.93 4.63 -2.49
C CYS A 23 6.75 3.73 -2.83
N VAL A 24 7.06 2.54 -3.32
CA VAL A 24 6.09 1.48 -3.65
C VAL A 24 6.55 0.17 -3.05
N ARG A 25 5.61 -0.76 -2.86
CA ARG A 25 5.86 -2.06 -2.22
C ARG A 25 5.16 -3.18 -2.98
N ASN A 26 5.64 -4.40 -2.87
CA ASN A 26 4.99 -5.56 -3.47
C ASN A 26 3.51 -5.63 -3.03
N PRO A 27 2.54 -5.69 -3.96
CA PRO A 27 1.12 -5.68 -3.62
C PRO A 27 0.71 -6.78 -2.63
N TYR A 28 1.26 -8.00 -2.75
CA TYR A 28 0.98 -9.11 -1.84
C TYR A 28 1.44 -8.81 -0.41
N ALA A 29 2.68 -8.35 -0.26
CA ALA A 29 3.24 -8.00 1.05
C ALA A 29 2.53 -6.78 1.67
N ARG A 30 2.18 -5.79 0.85
CA ARG A 30 1.49 -4.58 1.30
C ARG A 30 0.10 -4.89 1.84
N ILE A 31 -0.71 -5.68 1.12
CA ILE A 31 -2.09 -5.93 1.55
C ILE A 31 -2.17 -6.81 2.80
N VAL A 32 -1.27 -7.79 2.93
CA VAL A 32 -1.14 -8.59 4.17
C VAL A 32 -0.70 -7.70 5.32
N SER A 33 0.29 -6.81 5.10
CA SER A 33 0.72 -5.85 6.11
C SER A 33 -0.41 -4.93 6.56
N ALA A 34 -1.21 -4.40 5.62
CA ALA A 34 -2.35 -3.54 5.93
C ALA A 34 -3.42 -4.28 6.74
N PHE A 35 -3.76 -5.51 6.35
CA PHE A 35 -4.71 -6.34 7.09
C PHE A 35 -4.25 -6.59 8.54
N LEU A 36 -3.00 -7.01 8.73
CA LEU A 36 -2.48 -7.33 10.06
C LEU A 36 -2.41 -6.11 10.97
N ASP A 37 -1.97 -4.97 10.42
CA ASP A 37 -1.77 -3.74 11.18
C ASP A 37 -3.09 -3.00 11.44
N LYS A 38 -3.96 -2.88 10.44
CA LYS A 38 -5.18 -2.08 10.54
C LYS A 38 -6.40 -2.86 10.99
N ILE A 39 -6.52 -4.13 10.62
CA ILE A 39 -7.74 -4.91 10.91
C ILE A 39 -7.53 -5.82 12.10
N CYS A 40 -6.39 -6.52 12.18
CA CYS A 40 -6.17 -7.48 13.27
C CYS A 40 -5.68 -6.83 14.57
N SER A 41 -5.01 -5.68 14.51
CA SER A 41 -4.27 -5.15 15.67
C SER A 41 -4.87 -3.84 16.19
N PRO A 42 -4.96 -3.66 17.52
CA PRO A 42 -5.14 -2.35 18.10
C PRO A 42 -4.00 -1.41 17.67
N GLN A 43 -4.33 -0.14 17.45
CA GLN A 43 -3.36 0.92 17.19
C GLN A 43 -2.66 1.34 18.48
N ASP A 44 -1.77 2.34 18.41
CA ASP A 44 -1.00 2.79 19.59
C ASP A 44 -1.87 3.38 20.71
N ASP A 45 -3.08 3.83 20.40
CA ASP A 45 -4.08 4.31 21.36
C ASP A 45 -4.92 3.17 21.99
N GLY A 46 -4.66 1.92 21.61
CA GLY A 46 -5.40 0.74 22.06
C GLY A 46 -6.74 0.53 21.34
N MET A 47 -7.10 1.40 20.39
CA MET A 47 -8.34 1.28 19.62
C MET A 47 -8.10 0.56 18.29
N PHE A 48 -9.13 -0.11 17.77
CA PHE A 48 -9.08 -0.64 16.41
C PHE A 48 -9.23 0.48 15.37
N TYR A 49 -8.58 0.30 14.23
CA TYR A 49 -8.57 1.29 13.17
C TYR A 49 -9.96 1.46 12.55
N SER A 50 -10.52 2.67 12.62
CA SER A 50 -11.81 3.03 12.00
C SER A 50 -12.98 2.12 12.41
N HIS A 51 -13.74 2.59 13.40
CA HIS A 51 -14.95 1.89 13.87
C HIS A 51 -15.93 1.55 12.72
N LYS A 52 -16.11 2.47 11.77
CA LYS A 52 -16.97 2.30 10.60
C LYS A 52 -16.54 1.13 9.70
N ILE A 53 -15.24 0.94 9.52
CA ILE A 53 -14.71 -0.15 8.70
C ILE A 53 -14.94 -1.48 9.40
N HIS A 54 -14.66 -1.57 10.71
CA HIS A 54 -14.94 -2.78 11.49
C HIS A 54 -16.43 -3.15 11.51
N GLU A 55 -17.32 -2.16 11.56
CA GLU A 55 -18.76 -2.38 11.48
C GLU A 55 -19.16 -3.03 10.13
N ILE A 56 -18.68 -2.48 9.01
CA ILE A 56 -18.95 -3.02 7.67
C ILE A 56 -18.36 -4.43 7.52
N LEU A 57 -17.11 -4.63 7.96
CA LEU A 57 -16.44 -5.93 7.92
C LEU A 57 -17.23 -6.98 8.71
N SER A 58 -17.73 -6.62 9.89
CA SER A 58 -18.55 -7.51 10.71
C SER A 58 -19.90 -7.82 10.06
N GLN A 59 -20.63 -6.79 9.62
CA GLN A 59 -22.02 -6.94 9.15
C GLN A 59 -22.12 -7.55 7.75
N SER A 60 -21.24 -7.19 6.83
CA SER A 60 -21.35 -7.56 5.41
C SER A 60 -20.37 -8.65 4.97
N TYR A 61 -19.24 -8.79 5.69
CA TYR A 61 -18.18 -9.74 5.30
C TYR A 61 -17.95 -10.83 6.35
N GLY A 62 -18.73 -10.84 7.44
CA GLY A 62 -18.65 -11.85 8.50
C GLY A 62 -17.32 -11.83 9.25
N LEU A 63 -16.62 -10.70 9.28
CA LEU A 63 -15.41 -10.48 10.08
C LEU A 63 -15.80 -9.93 11.44
N ASP A 64 -16.51 -10.74 12.21
CA ASP A 64 -16.95 -10.38 13.55
C ASP A 64 -15.76 -10.26 14.54
N PRO A 65 -15.95 -9.59 15.70
CA PRO A 65 -14.89 -9.42 16.68
C PRO A 65 -14.24 -10.72 17.16
N ASN A 66 -14.98 -11.83 17.28
CA ASN A 66 -14.43 -13.11 17.71
C ASN A 66 -13.49 -13.70 16.64
N MET A 67 -13.83 -13.54 15.36
CA MET A 67 -12.97 -13.96 14.25
C MET A 67 -11.70 -13.12 14.16
N ILE A 68 -11.82 -11.79 14.32
CA ILE A 68 -10.67 -10.88 14.35
C ILE A 68 -9.77 -11.16 15.55
N GLU A 69 -10.35 -11.42 16.73
CA GLU A 69 -9.62 -11.77 17.94
C GLU A 69 -8.81 -13.06 17.76
N ARG A 70 -9.42 -14.14 17.23
CA ARG A 70 -8.68 -15.38 16.93
C ARG A 70 -7.58 -15.16 15.89
N ALA A 71 -7.86 -14.39 14.84
CA ALA A 71 -6.87 -14.04 13.84
C ALA A 71 -5.69 -13.29 14.49
N PHE A 72 -5.94 -12.34 15.39
CA PHE A 72 -4.93 -11.59 16.11
C PHE A 72 -4.07 -12.48 17.03
N TYR A 73 -4.69 -13.30 17.88
CA TYR A 73 -3.98 -14.15 18.86
C TYR A 73 -3.27 -15.37 18.25
N GLY A 74 -3.22 -15.50 16.93
CA GLY A 74 -2.28 -16.40 16.25
C GLY A 74 -2.88 -17.70 15.72
N ASP A 75 -4.21 -17.85 15.67
CA ASP A 75 -4.82 -18.91 14.88
C ASP A 75 -4.58 -18.62 13.39
N SER A 76 -3.65 -19.38 12.79
CA SER A 76 -3.23 -19.23 11.40
C SER A 76 -4.37 -19.46 10.42
N GLU A 77 -5.24 -20.43 10.69
CA GLU A 77 -6.39 -20.76 9.83
C GLU A 77 -7.46 -19.66 9.91
N ALA A 78 -7.80 -19.21 11.12
CA ALA A 78 -8.73 -18.10 11.31
C ALA A 78 -8.22 -16.82 10.63
N ARG A 79 -6.91 -16.55 10.74
CA ARG A 79 -6.25 -15.40 10.13
C ARG A 79 -6.28 -15.44 8.61
N ILE A 80 -5.95 -16.57 7.99
CA ILE A 80 -6.00 -16.73 6.53
C ILE A 80 -7.44 -16.56 6.03
N LYS A 81 -8.42 -17.18 6.70
CA LYS A 81 -9.84 -17.02 6.35
C LYS A 81 -10.32 -15.58 6.49
N ALA A 82 -9.86 -14.89 7.54
CA ALA A 82 -10.21 -13.49 7.78
C ALA A 82 -9.62 -12.59 6.69
N PHE A 83 -8.34 -12.79 6.34
CA PHE A 83 -7.70 -12.07 5.24
C PHE A 83 -8.45 -12.25 3.92
N ARG A 84 -8.87 -13.47 3.58
CA ARG A 84 -9.58 -13.73 2.32
C ARG A 84 -10.93 -13.02 2.26
N ARG A 85 -11.67 -12.94 3.38
CA ARG A 85 -12.90 -12.12 3.48
C ARG A 85 -12.61 -10.63 3.34
N PHE A 86 -11.54 -10.17 3.97
CA PHE A 86 -11.08 -8.79 3.83
C PHE A 86 -10.73 -8.45 2.37
N LEU A 87 -10.12 -9.36 1.62
CA LEU A 87 -9.80 -9.15 0.21
C LEU A 87 -11.06 -9.01 -0.67
N VAL A 88 -12.13 -9.73 -0.37
CA VAL A 88 -13.44 -9.54 -1.03
C VAL A 88 -13.97 -8.13 -0.75
N PHE A 89 -13.89 -7.67 0.50
CA PHE A 89 -14.24 -6.29 0.85
C PHE A 89 -13.43 -5.26 0.05
N ILE A 90 -12.12 -5.46 -0.13
CA ILE A 90 -11.28 -4.57 -0.95
C ILE A 90 -11.73 -4.57 -2.41
N HIS A 91 -11.99 -5.73 -2.98
CA HIS A 91 -12.49 -5.84 -4.36
C HIS A 91 -13.82 -5.14 -4.56
N ASP A 92 -14.74 -5.21 -3.59
CA ASP A 92 -16.03 -4.51 -3.71
C ASP A 92 -15.87 -2.99 -3.56
N CYS A 93 -14.92 -2.56 -2.72
CA CYS A 93 -14.53 -1.15 -2.60
C CYS A 93 -13.98 -0.58 -3.92
N THR A 94 -13.25 -1.36 -4.73
CA THR A 94 -12.77 -0.85 -6.03
C THR A 94 -13.86 -0.79 -7.10
N ARG A 95 -15.05 -1.34 -6.85
CA ARG A 95 -16.14 -1.46 -7.84
C ARG A 95 -17.35 -0.59 -7.56
N SER A 96 -17.45 0.01 -6.38
CA SER A 96 -18.64 0.74 -5.93
C SER A 96 -18.26 1.98 -5.15
N ASP A 97 -19.11 3.02 -5.20
CA ASP A 97 -18.87 4.32 -4.54
C ASP A 97 -19.05 4.33 -3.01
N GLY A 98 -18.62 3.25 -2.35
CA GLY A 98 -18.91 2.95 -0.94
C GLY A 98 -17.88 3.48 0.07
N PRO A 99 -18.23 3.54 1.36
CA PRO A 99 -17.44 4.17 2.43
C PRO A 99 -16.08 3.52 2.79
N GLY A 100 -15.66 2.45 2.09
CA GLY A 100 -14.32 1.85 2.18
C GLY A 100 -13.41 2.12 0.97
N GLN A 101 -13.91 2.85 -0.04
CA GLN A 101 -13.26 3.08 -1.35
C GLN A 101 -11.85 3.66 -1.32
N LEU A 102 -11.51 4.43 -0.29
CA LEU A 102 -10.39 5.39 -0.35
C LEU A 102 -9.39 5.22 0.77
N ASP A 103 -9.40 4.08 1.47
CA ASP A 103 -8.40 3.89 2.51
C ASP A 103 -7.01 3.72 1.88
N ILE A 104 -6.11 4.60 2.30
CA ILE A 104 -4.75 4.67 1.78
C ILE A 104 -3.93 3.39 2.05
N HIS A 105 -4.34 2.55 2.99
CA HIS A 105 -3.59 1.34 3.34
C HIS A 105 -3.77 0.22 2.32
N TRP A 106 -4.92 0.15 1.63
CA TRP A 106 -5.22 -0.89 0.64
C TRP A 106 -5.61 -0.38 -0.74
N ARG A 107 -5.86 0.92 -0.92
CA ARG A 107 -6.04 1.50 -2.28
C ARG A 107 -4.80 1.25 -3.15
N PRO A 108 -4.91 0.89 -4.44
CA PRO A 108 -3.75 0.67 -5.30
C PRO A 108 -2.80 1.87 -5.32
N MET A 109 -1.48 1.63 -5.27
CA MET A 109 -0.50 2.71 -5.24
C MET A 109 -0.44 3.46 -6.55
N ALA A 110 -0.70 2.79 -7.68
CA ALA A 110 -0.88 3.41 -8.98
C ALA A 110 -1.94 4.52 -8.91
N THR A 111 -3.05 4.29 -8.21
CA THR A 111 -4.10 5.31 -8.05
C THR A 111 -3.62 6.50 -7.20
N HIS A 112 -2.88 6.27 -6.12
CA HIS A 112 -2.29 7.37 -5.31
C HIS A 112 -1.31 8.22 -6.11
N LEU A 113 -0.39 7.58 -6.83
CA LEU A 113 0.58 8.29 -7.67
C LEU A 113 -0.13 9.01 -8.82
N GLY A 114 -1.17 8.40 -9.39
CA GLY A 114 -2.01 8.99 -10.42
C GLY A 114 -2.72 10.27 -9.98
N ASP A 115 -3.20 10.34 -8.73
CA ASP A 115 -3.81 11.56 -8.20
C ASP A 115 -2.85 12.76 -8.22
N PHE A 116 -1.58 12.54 -7.90
CA PHE A 116 -0.55 13.57 -7.98
C PHE A 116 -0.21 13.94 -9.43
N ILE A 117 -0.04 12.93 -10.30
CA ILE A 117 0.32 13.11 -11.70
C ILE A 117 -0.77 13.87 -12.46
N ARG A 118 -2.04 13.52 -12.25
CA ARG A 118 -3.21 14.19 -12.88
C ARG A 118 -3.36 15.66 -12.47
N GLN A 119 -2.76 16.06 -11.34
CA GLN A 119 -2.70 17.46 -10.88
C GLN A 119 -1.47 18.22 -11.44
N GLY A 120 -0.77 17.65 -12.41
CA GLY A 120 0.42 18.26 -13.04
C GLY A 120 1.74 17.87 -12.40
N GLY A 121 1.71 17.01 -11.37
CA GLY A 121 2.88 16.48 -10.72
C GLY A 121 3.68 15.53 -11.61
N ARG A 122 4.96 15.37 -11.28
CA ARG A 122 5.88 14.42 -11.92
C ARG A 122 6.89 13.91 -10.89
N PHE A 123 7.08 12.60 -10.86
CA PHE A 123 8.10 11.95 -10.05
C PHE A 123 9.44 11.88 -10.79
N ASP A 124 10.50 12.27 -10.10
CA ASP A 124 11.90 12.12 -10.51
C ASP A 124 12.48 10.78 -10.04
N LYS A 125 11.89 10.19 -8.98
CA LYS A 125 12.28 8.89 -8.46
C LYS A 125 11.12 8.15 -7.80
N ILE A 126 11.00 6.85 -8.08
CA ILE A 126 10.18 5.95 -7.28
C ILE A 126 11.10 4.83 -6.78
N ILE A 127 11.01 4.51 -5.50
CA ILE A 127 11.84 3.48 -4.85
C ILE A 127 10.98 2.32 -4.35
N TRP A 128 11.56 1.12 -4.34
CA TRP A 128 10.91 -0.03 -3.72
C TRP A 128 11.21 -0.07 -2.23
N VAL A 129 10.21 -0.38 -1.40
CA VAL A 129 10.38 -0.60 0.03
C VAL A 129 11.27 -1.81 0.31
N GLU A 130 11.25 -2.80 -0.58
CA GLU A 130 12.11 -3.99 -0.58
C GLU A 130 13.60 -3.64 -0.67
N TYR A 131 13.93 -2.48 -1.28
CA TYR A 131 15.28 -1.94 -1.44
C TYR A 131 15.41 -0.53 -0.84
N PHE A 132 14.73 -0.29 0.28
CA PHE A 132 14.54 1.05 0.83
C PHE A 132 15.84 1.78 1.12
N ASP A 133 16.84 1.15 1.75
CA ASP A 133 18.11 1.80 2.07
C ASP A 133 18.85 2.27 0.82
N TYR A 134 18.87 1.44 -0.24
CA TYR A 134 19.48 1.79 -1.52
C TYR A 134 18.73 2.95 -2.19
N GLY A 135 17.40 2.88 -2.20
CA GLY A 135 16.55 3.94 -2.75
C GLY A 135 16.72 5.28 -2.02
N MET A 136 16.76 5.25 -0.69
CA MET A 136 17.00 6.43 0.13
C MET A 136 18.42 6.98 -0.04
N GLY A 137 19.41 6.12 -0.26
CA GLY A 137 20.77 6.53 -0.62
C GLY A 137 20.77 7.47 -1.84
N TYR A 138 20.12 7.06 -2.93
CA TYR A 138 19.96 7.89 -4.13
C TYR A 138 19.27 9.24 -3.84
N ILE A 139 18.21 9.22 -3.03
CA ILE A 139 17.47 10.44 -2.66
C ILE A 139 18.36 11.39 -1.86
N PHE A 140 19.12 10.89 -0.89
CA PHE A 140 20.04 11.71 -0.10
C PHE A 140 21.19 12.27 -0.93
N ASP A 141 21.72 11.49 -1.89
CA ASP A 141 22.76 11.98 -2.80
C ASP A 141 22.23 13.14 -3.65
N HIS A 142 20.98 13.06 -4.11
CA HIS A 142 20.34 14.14 -4.88
C HIS A 142 20.04 15.38 -4.03
N LEU A 143 19.49 15.20 -2.83
CA LEU A 143 19.06 16.31 -1.97
C LEU A 143 20.20 16.93 -1.15
N SER A 144 21.31 16.20 -0.94
CA SER A 144 22.45 16.63 -0.13
C SER A 144 22.05 17.26 1.23
N PRO A 145 21.29 16.54 2.08
CA PRO A 145 20.79 17.10 3.33
C PRO A 145 21.93 17.40 4.31
N ASN A 146 21.79 18.48 5.08
CA ASN A 146 22.74 18.87 6.13
C ASN A 146 23.02 17.76 7.16
N HIS A 147 22.04 16.87 7.37
CA HIS A 147 22.17 15.70 8.21
C HIS A 147 21.68 14.46 7.46
N ARG A 148 22.60 13.55 7.15
CA ARG A 148 22.30 12.28 6.50
C ARG A 148 22.22 11.16 7.55
N PRO A 149 21.07 10.47 7.70
CA PRO A 149 20.98 9.29 8.54
C PRO A 149 21.95 8.21 8.10
N GLN A 150 22.61 7.53 9.04
CA GLN A 150 23.52 6.42 8.73
C GLN A 150 22.78 5.17 8.25
N HIS A 151 21.63 4.86 8.85
CA HIS A 151 20.75 3.74 8.49
C HIS A 151 19.30 4.21 8.47
N VAL A 152 18.50 3.70 7.53
CA VAL A 152 17.09 4.10 7.38
C VAL A 152 16.13 2.94 7.71
N SER A 153 16.48 1.69 7.42
CA SER A 153 15.54 0.55 7.42
C SER A 153 15.27 -0.19 8.75
N HIS A 154 15.74 0.28 9.91
CA HIS A 154 15.68 -0.53 11.14
C HIS A 154 14.43 -0.37 12.03
N ILE A 155 13.49 0.49 11.67
CA ILE A 155 12.30 0.70 12.54
C ILE A 155 11.17 -0.22 12.09
N LYS A 156 11.04 -1.38 12.75
CA LYS A 156 9.84 -2.23 12.64
C LYS A 156 8.70 -1.58 13.42
N PHE A 157 7.77 -0.95 12.71
CA PHE A 157 6.58 -0.34 13.33
C PHE A 157 5.44 -1.34 13.61
N ASN A 158 5.44 -2.51 12.95
CA ASN A 158 4.31 -3.45 13.05
C ASN A 158 4.45 -4.37 14.28
N LYS A 159 3.68 -4.08 15.34
CA LYS A 159 3.54 -4.96 16.52
C LYS A 159 3.01 -6.36 16.16
N ALA A 160 2.24 -6.49 15.07
CA ALA A 160 1.68 -7.75 14.58
C ALA A 160 2.72 -8.77 14.07
N ALA A 161 4.01 -8.40 13.97
CA ALA A 161 5.08 -9.29 13.52
C ALA A 161 5.53 -10.33 14.57
N THR A 162 5.02 -10.26 15.81
CA THR A 162 5.46 -11.11 16.92
C THR A 162 4.66 -12.42 17.07
N ALA A 163 3.54 -12.57 16.37
CA ALA A 163 2.85 -13.86 16.25
C ALA A 163 3.49 -14.71 15.13
N SER A 164 3.34 -16.04 15.19
CA SER A 164 3.73 -16.97 14.12
C SER A 164 2.89 -16.71 12.86
N ASN A 165 3.20 -15.62 12.15
CA ASN A 165 2.49 -15.23 10.95
C ASN A 165 2.74 -16.30 9.87
N PRO A 166 1.68 -16.82 9.23
CA PRO A 166 1.84 -17.65 8.05
C PRO A 166 2.72 -16.93 7.01
N PRO A 167 3.47 -17.68 6.19
CA PRO A 167 4.20 -17.09 5.07
C PRO A 167 3.21 -16.38 4.13
N ILE A 168 3.68 -15.35 3.41
CA ILE A 168 2.81 -14.46 2.61
C ILE A 168 1.95 -15.26 1.63
N GLU A 169 2.52 -16.27 0.98
CA GLU A 169 1.81 -17.10 0.01
C GLU A 169 0.63 -17.89 0.59
N ALA A 170 0.63 -18.19 1.90
CA ALA A 170 -0.45 -18.95 2.54
C ALA A 170 -1.79 -18.19 2.52
N TYR A 171 -1.73 -16.86 2.47
CA TYR A 171 -2.90 -16.00 2.38
C TYR A 171 -3.59 -16.09 1.01
N PHE A 172 -2.87 -16.47 -0.05
CA PHE A 172 -3.32 -16.35 -1.43
C PHE A 172 -3.63 -17.71 -2.07
N ASP A 173 -4.88 -18.16 -1.97
CA ASP A 173 -5.40 -19.22 -2.82
C ASP A 173 -5.75 -18.72 -4.23
N GLN A 174 -6.25 -19.59 -5.09
CA GLN A 174 -6.58 -19.25 -6.47
C GLN A 174 -7.58 -18.07 -6.58
N THR A 175 -8.58 -18.02 -5.69
CA THR A 175 -9.56 -16.93 -5.66
C THR A 175 -8.90 -15.63 -5.21
N ALA A 176 -8.06 -15.67 -4.18
CA ALA A 176 -7.33 -14.51 -3.72
C ALA A 176 -6.33 -13.99 -4.76
N LEU A 177 -5.62 -14.86 -5.49
CA LEU A 177 -4.75 -14.45 -6.60
C LEU A 177 -5.54 -13.73 -7.71
N PHE A 178 -6.71 -14.28 -8.07
CA PHE A 178 -7.61 -13.62 -9.01
C PHE A 178 -8.06 -12.24 -8.51
N LEU A 179 -8.47 -12.11 -7.25
CA LEU A 179 -8.84 -10.80 -6.69
C LEU A 179 -7.66 -9.83 -6.68
N MET A 180 -6.45 -10.29 -6.38
CA MET A 180 -5.24 -9.47 -6.43
C MET A 180 -4.97 -8.93 -7.82
N GLU A 181 -5.15 -9.74 -8.86
CA GLU A 181 -5.10 -9.27 -10.25
C GLU A 181 -6.16 -8.18 -10.49
N ARG A 182 -7.43 -8.44 -10.12
CA ARG A 182 -8.52 -7.48 -10.33
C ARG A 182 -8.34 -6.15 -9.61
N ILE A 183 -7.69 -6.15 -8.44
CA ILE A 183 -7.48 -4.95 -7.62
C ILE A 183 -6.19 -4.22 -8.01
N TYR A 184 -5.09 -4.95 -8.25
CA TYR A 184 -3.73 -4.39 -8.28
C TYR A 184 -2.97 -4.64 -9.59
N GLN A 185 -3.63 -5.06 -10.68
CA GLN A 185 -2.96 -5.34 -11.97
C GLN A 185 -1.99 -4.22 -12.37
N GLN A 186 -2.42 -2.96 -12.27
CA GLN A 186 -1.59 -1.81 -12.65
C GLN A 186 -0.38 -1.61 -11.71
N ASP A 187 -0.51 -1.93 -10.42
CA ASP A 187 0.62 -1.89 -9.48
C ASP A 187 1.68 -2.95 -9.86
N PHE A 188 1.25 -4.17 -10.23
CA PHE A 188 2.18 -5.21 -10.68
C PHE A 188 2.92 -4.79 -11.95
N GLU A 189 2.19 -4.26 -12.92
CA GLU A 189 2.74 -3.84 -14.21
C GLU A 189 3.72 -2.66 -14.07
N LEU A 190 3.29 -1.57 -13.45
CA LEU A 190 4.04 -0.32 -13.41
C LEU A 190 5.24 -0.36 -12.45
N PHE A 191 5.16 -1.16 -11.39
CA PHE A 191 6.22 -1.23 -10.38
C PHE A 191 7.14 -2.44 -10.54
N GLY A 192 6.97 -3.20 -11.63
CA GLY A 192 7.89 -4.27 -12.01
C GLY A 192 7.75 -5.54 -11.19
N TYR A 193 6.59 -5.80 -10.57
CA TYR A 193 6.35 -7.03 -9.81
C TYR A 193 5.75 -8.13 -10.69
N ARG A 194 6.00 -9.38 -10.31
CA ARG A 194 5.38 -10.54 -10.95
C ARG A 194 3.96 -10.76 -10.43
N LEU A 195 3.00 -10.75 -11.35
CA LEU A 195 1.62 -11.15 -11.07
C LEU A 195 1.53 -12.68 -10.91
N ASN A 196 0.62 -13.14 -10.04
CA ASN A 196 0.35 -14.56 -9.78
C ASN A 196 1.52 -15.35 -9.16
N ASP A 197 2.50 -14.66 -8.56
CA ASP A 197 3.59 -15.26 -7.79
C ASP A 197 3.72 -14.56 -6.43
N SER A 198 2.87 -14.96 -5.48
CA SER A 198 2.88 -14.40 -4.11
C SER A 198 4.10 -14.80 -3.27
N LYS A 199 4.92 -15.74 -3.77
CA LYS A 199 6.18 -16.13 -3.12
C LYS A 199 7.31 -15.19 -3.49
N ASN A 200 7.31 -14.65 -4.71
CA ASN A 200 8.31 -13.68 -5.12
C ASN A 200 7.95 -12.26 -4.63
N GLY A 201 8.61 -11.83 -3.55
CA GLY A 201 8.50 -10.47 -3.03
C GLY A 201 9.25 -9.42 -3.85
N SER A 202 10.23 -9.81 -4.67
CA SER A 202 11.14 -8.87 -5.32
C SER A 202 10.56 -8.31 -6.63
N PRO A 203 10.82 -7.03 -6.95
CA PRO A 203 10.60 -6.54 -8.31
C PRO A 203 11.57 -7.23 -9.29
N GLU A 204 11.09 -7.52 -10.49
CA GLU A 204 11.83 -8.21 -11.57
C GLU A 204 12.22 -7.28 -12.72
N ARG A 205 11.63 -6.08 -12.75
CA ARG A 205 11.85 -5.08 -13.81
C ARG A 205 12.00 -3.70 -13.19
N GLU A 206 12.73 -2.84 -13.88
CA GLU A 206 12.88 -1.44 -13.49
C GLU A 206 11.58 -0.65 -13.68
N ILE A 207 11.42 0.41 -12.87
CA ILE A 207 10.32 1.37 -13.04
C ILE A 207 10.69 2.35 -14.14
N HIS A 208 10.02 2.25 -15.29
CA HIS A 208 10.16 3.21 -16.38
C HIS A 208 9.29 4.44 -16.11
N LEU A 209 9.87 5.52 -15.60
CA LEU A 209 9.12 6.72 -15.19
C LEU A 209 8.29 7.31 -16.33
N ASP A 210 8.80 7.42 -17.56
CA ASP A 210 8.01 8.00 -18.67
C ASP A 210 6.77 7.18 -19.03
N HIS A 211 6.92 5.85 -19.01
CA HIS A 211 5.80 4.93 -19.21
C HIS A 211 4.79 5.05 -18.07
N LEU A 212 5.25 5.06 -16.81
CA LEU A 212 4.42 5.22 -15.62
C LEU A 212 3.60 6.52 -15.67
N HIS A 213 4.23 7.65 -16.02
CA HIS A 213 3.51 8.93 -16.09
C HIS A 213 2.48 8.94 -17.21
N THR A 214 2.82 8.41 -18.38
CA THR A 214 1.87 8.28 -19.50
C THR A 214 0.68 7.39 -19.12
N ALA A 215 0.93 6.24 -18.51
CA ALA A 215 -0.10 5.29 -18.10
C ALA A 215 -1.05 5.89 -17.04
N LEU A 216 -0.52 6.60 -16.05
CA LEU A 216 -1.30 7.19 -14.96
C LEU A 216 -1.99 8.51 -15.32
N LEU A 217 -1.56 9.19 -16.40
CA LEU A 217 -2.30 10.31 -16.98
C LEU A 217 -3.52 9.84 -17.77
N GLY A 218 -3.38 8.77 -18.54
CA GLY A 218 -4.43 8.29 -19.46
C GLY A 218 -5.49 7.41 -18.82
N ASN A 219 -5.25 6.89 -17.61
CA ASN A 219 -6.16 5.97 -16.94
C ASN A 219 -6.56 6.54 -15.56
N PRO A 220 -7.77 7.10 -15.38
CA PRO A 220 -8.17 7.70 -14.11
C PRO A 220 -8.28 6.70 -12.95
N GLY A 221 -8.18 5.39 -13.20
CA GLY A 221 -8.42 4.34 -12.21
C GLY A 221 -9.87 3.93 -12.18
#